data_AF-A0AAJ3NFP0-F1
#
_entry.id   AF-A0AAJ3NFP0-F1
#
_cell.length_a   1.000
_cell.length_b   1.000
_cell.length_c   1.000
_cell.angle_alpha   90.00
_cell.angle_beta   90.00
_cell.angle_gamma   90.00
#
_symmetry.space_group_name_H-M   'P 1'
#
loop_
_entity.id
_entity.type
_entity.pdbx_description
1 polymer ?
#
loop_
_entity_poly.entity_id
_entity_poly.type
_entity_poly.pdbx_seq_one_letter_code
_entity_poly.pdbx_strand_id
1 'polypeptide(L)'
;MKKTITIAVLAALPLFMTSCKKDATGSKNSTVEVKEDDANAVIDFNNKFLKQYKSRTSSIESIIKYANDAVKKSGGGDVLIMSMVSPSFESPMDKIESVPAGFGKVKGDIEKDFKIFSDTSAAIKGKYEELKSYMSAEDYKDDKGAKAKKIQTEIEATAKDFVDAAERILVKIKPAADAAEEITLKDHPLKKYILSSKSMLNSIDNSYEAFNKQYTDGKYNEAESQKAYDEVNKLWEANKALKFETSDAQSKYKGTSYDNLNKNVGNYMDNLRKLMRDAKGSGKISDSDMRTLDNYYDSIISSYNTFVN
;
A
#
# COMPACT_ATOMS: atom_id res chain seq x y z
N MET A 1 -1.83 21.32 -16.85
CA MET A 1 -1.29 19.95 -16.65
C MET A 1 -2.36 19.19 -15.88
N LYS A 2 -3.04 18.23 -16.52
CA LYS A 2 -4.07 17.43 -15.83
C LYS A 2 -3.36 16.58 -14.79
N LYS A 3 -3.83 16.63 -13.55
CA LYS A 3 -3.39 15.75 -12.47
C LYS A 3 -3.58 14.31 -12.98
N THR A 4 -2.50 13.66 -13.39
CA THR A 4 -2.50 12.20 -13.46
C THR A 4 -2.88 11.75 -12.06
N ILE A 5 -4.02 11.07 -11.93
CA ILE A 5 -4.35 10.31 -10.73
C ILE A 5 -3.28 9.22 -10.68
N THR A 6 -2.14 9.54 -10.09
CA THR A 6 -1.27 8.53 -9.53
C THR A 6 -2.13 7.92 -8.44
N ILE A 7 -2.69 6.75 -8.72
CA ILE A 7 -3.08 5.85 -7.65
C ILE A 7 -1.73 5.59 -6.99
N ALA A 8 -1.41 6.36 -5.95
CA ALA A 8 -0.32 5.98 -5.08
C ALA A 8 -0.72 4.57 -4.65
N VAL A 9 0.09 3.58 -5.04
CA VAL A 9 0.06 2.28 -4.38
C VAL A 9 0.31 2.66 -2.93
N LEU A 10 -0.78 2.82 -2.16
CA LEU A 10 -0.78 2.56 -0.75
C LEU A 10 -0.32 1.12 -0.68
N ALA A 11 1.00 0.96 -0.66
CA ALA A 11 1.65 -0.24 -0.21
C ALA A 11 1.24 -0.30 1.25
N ALA A 12 0.03 -0.83 1.44
CA ALA A 12 -0.64 -0.99 2.70
C ALA A 12 0.14 -2.04 3.46
N LEU A 13 1.29 -1.64 3.99
CA LEU A 13 1.51 -1.95 5.37
C LEU A 13 0.40 -1.24 6.15
N PRO A 14 -0.36 -1.98 6.97
CA PRO A 14 -1.56 -1.48 7.58
C PRO A 14 -1.22 -0.32 8.52
N LEU A 15 -1.53 0.91 8.09
CA LEU A 15 -1.57 2.17 8.83
C LEU A 15 -1.58 2.04 10.35
N PHE A 16 -0.48 2.41 11.00
CA PHE A 16 -0.37 2.48 12.44
C PHE A 16 -0.51 3.92 12.92
N MET A 17 -1.74 4.35 13.16
CA MET A 17 -1.95 5.44 14.11
C MET A 17 -1.61 4.92 15.52
N THR A 18 -0.33 5.03 15.91
CA THR A 18 0.08 5.04 17.31
C THR A 18 -0.52 6.28 17.93
N SER A 19 -1.70 6.14 18.53
CA SER A 19 -2.19 7.08 19.53
C SER A 19 -1.14 7.14 20.65
N CYS A 20 -0.28 8.16 20.58
CA CYS A 20 0.34 8.71 21.77
C CYS A 20 -0.80 9.04 22.75
N LYS A 21 -0.72 8.46 23.95
CA LYS A 21 -1.58 8.80 25.08
C LYS A 21 -1.69 10.32 25.24
N LYS A 22 -2.82 10.89 24.83
CA LYS A 22 -3.61 11.88 25.58
C LYS A 22 -4.87 12.26 24.79
N ASP A 23 -6.01 11.83 25.35
CA ASP A 23 -7.34 12.42 25.26
C ASP A 23 -7.81 12.99 23.91
N ALA A 24 -8.54 12.17 23.15
CA ALA A 24 -9.68 12.63 22.37
C ALA A 24 -10.70 11.49 22.21
N THR A 25 -11.87 11.71 22.79
CA THR A 25 -13.09 10.91 22.77
C THR A 25 -13.49 10.46 21.36
N GLY A 26 -13.72 9.15 21.15
CA GLY A 26 -14.52 8.71 20.00
C GLY A 26 -14.19 7.41 19.28
N SER A 27 -13.37 6.50 19.81
CA SER A 27 -13.47 5.08 19.40
C SER A 27 -12.94 4.21 20.53
N LYS A 28 -13.83 3.45 21.18
CA LYS A 28 -13.41 2.32 22.00
C LYS A 28 -12.82 1.32 21.01
N ASN A 29 -11.50 1.27 20.88
CA ASN A 29 -10.82 0.09 20.35
C ASN A 29 -11.18 -1.05 21.28
N SER A 30 -12.28 -1.76 20.97
CA SER A 30 -12.54 -3.07 21.52
C SER A 30 -11.31 -3.89 21.21
N THR A 31 -10.58 -4.32 22.24
CA THR A 31 -9.56 -5.36 22.12
C THR A 31 -10.18 -6.51 21.34
N VAL A 32 -9.73 -6.70 20.10
CA VAL A 32 -10.17 -7.82 19.28
C VAL A 32 -9.49 -9.05 19.85
N GLU A 33 -10.25 -9.88 20.54
CA GLU A 33 -9.76 -11.10 21.14
C GLU A 33 -9.75 -12.18 20.04
N VAL A 34 -8.58 -12.38 19.44
CA VAL A 34 -8.35 -13.45 18.46
C VAL A 34 -7.99 -14.72 19.25
N LYS A 35 -8.70 -15.82 18.97
CA LYS A 35 -8.38 -17.13 19.56
C LYS A 35 -7.14 -17.70 18.89
N GLU A 36 -6.40 -18.52 19.63
CA GLU A 36 -5.17 -19.17 19.13
C GLU A 36 -5.44 -20.00 17.85
N ASP A 37 -6.54 -20.75 17.84
CA ASP A 37 -6.96 -21.56 16.69
C ASP A 37 -7.35 -20.72 15.45
N ASP A 38 -7.72 -19.45 15.64
CA ASP A 38 -8.14 -18.54 14.57
C ASP A 38 -6.97 -17.70 14.01
N ALA A 39 -5.85 -17.62 14.72
CA ALA A 39 -4.75 -16.71 14.41
C ALA A 39 -4.15 -16.96 13.02
N ASN A 40 -3.89 -18.24 12.67
CA ASN A 40 -3.34 -18.59 11.36
C ASN A 40 -4.29 -18.21 10.20
N ALA A 41 -5.60 -18.38 10.39
CA ALA A 41 -6.58 -18.03 9.36
C ALA A 41 -6.68 -16.51 9.15
N VAL A 42 -6.57 -15.73 10.23
CA VAL A 42 -6.52 -14.26 10.17
C VAL A 42 -5.26 -13.79 9.43
N ILE A 43 -4.09 -14.37 9.73
CA ILE A 43 -2.83 -14.05 9.04
C ILE A 43 -2.87 -14.44 7.56
N ASP A 44 -3.39 -15.63 7.25
CA ASP A 44 -3.55 -16.09 5.86
C ASP A 44 -4.47 -15.16 5.06
N PHE A 45 -5.62 -14.77 5.61
CA PHE A 45 -6.51 -13.81 4.99
C PHE A 45 -5.81 -12.47 4.74
N ASN A 46 -5.12 -11.92 5.75
CA ASN A 46 -4.39 -10.66 5.62
C ASN A 46 -3.37 -10.72 4.47
N ASN A 47 -2.55 -11.77 4.43
CA ASN A 47 -1.51 -11.92 3.43
C ASN A 47 -2.08 -12.09 2.01
N LYS A 48 -3.13 -12.91 1.86
CA LYS A 48 -3.83 -13.08 0.57
C LYS A 48 -4.47 -11.78 0.11
N PHE A 49 -5.09 -11.04 1.02
CA PHE A 49 -5.73 -9.77 0.70
C PHE A 49 -4.71 -8.75 0.20
N LEU A 50 -3.58 -8.60 0.91
CA LEU A 50 -2.50 -7.70 0.50
C LEU A 50 -1.92 -8.06 -0.88
N LYS A 51 -1.72 -9.36 -1.15
CA LYS A 51 -1.27 -9.83 -2.48
C LYS A 51 -2.26 -9.49 -3.58
N GLN A 52 -3.56 -9.78 -3.37
CA GLN A 52 -4.61 -9.45 -4.33
C GLN A 52 -4.69 -7.94 -4.55
N TYR A 53 -4.66 -7.14 -3.49
CA TYR A 53 -4.69 -5.69 -3.58
C TYR A 53 -3.54 -5.14 -4.40
N LYS A 54 -2.30 -5.58 -4.14
CA LYS A 54 -1.12 -5.18 -4.92
C LYS A 54 -1.24 -5.58 -6.40
N SER A 55 -1.59 -6.83 -6.68
CA SER A 55 -1.70 -7.36 -8.04
C SER A 55 -2.78 -6.63 -8.85
N ARG A 56 -3.97 -6.45 -8.26
CA ARG A 56 -5.10 -5.75 -8.88
C ARG A 56 -4.79 -4.26 -9.10
N THR A 57 -4.17 -3.59 -8.14
CA THR A 57 -3.79 -2.17 -8.27
C THR A 57 -2.85 -1.96 -9.45
N SER A 58 -1.80 -2.78 -9.59
CA SER A 58 -0.87 -2.67 -10.73
C SER A 58 -1.55 -2.87 -12.09
N SER A 59 -2.52 -3.80 -12.16
CA SER A 59 -3.35 -4.01 -13.35
C SER A 59 -4.24 -2.79 -13.64
N ILE A 60 -4.93 -2.26 -12.63
CA ILE A 60 -5.80 -1.07 -12.74
C ILE A 60 -5.00 0.16 -13.19
N GLU A 61 -3.81 0.39 -12.65
CA GLU A 61 -2.92 1.48 -13.09
C GLU A 61 -2.55 1.35 -14.57
N SER A 62 -2.26 0.14 -15.03
CA SER A 62 -1.94 -0.13 -16.43
C SER A 62 -3.16 0.12 -17.32
N ILE A 63 -4.37 -0.24 -16.86
CA ILE A 63 -5.64 0.08 -17.53
C ILE A 63 -5.87 1.59 -17.60
N ILE A 64 -5.62 2.34 -16.53
CA ILE A 64 -5.75 3.80 -16.52
C ILE A 64 -4.77 4.44 -17.51
N LYS A 65 -3.53 3.98 -17.57
CA LYS A 65 -2.55 4.42 -18.58
C LYS A 65 -3.06 4.17 -20.00
N TYR A 66 -3.59 2.98 -20.28
CA TYR A 66 -4.23 2.68 -21.56
C TYR A 66 -5.42 3.60 -21.86
N ALA A 67 -6.28 3.87 -20.88
CA ALA A 67 -7.43 4.75 -21.05
C ALA A 67 -7.04 6.20 -21.36
N ASN A 68 -5.97 6.69 -20.71
CA ASN A 68 -5.38 8.00 -21.02
C ASN A 68 -4.87 8.08 -22.46
N ASP A 69 -4.16 7.04 -22.91
CA ASP A 69 -3.67 6.94 -24.29
C ASP A 69 -4.84 6.87 -25.29
N ALA A 70 -5.90 6.14 -24.95
CA ALA A 70 -7.08 5.99 -25.80
C ALA A 70 -7.79 7.33 -26.02
N VAL A 71 -7.95 8.12 -24.95
CA VAL A 71 -8.53 9.46 -25.02
C VAL A 71 -7.63 10.42 -25.79
N LYS A 72 -6.31 10.36 -25.58
CA LYS A 72 -5.36 11.18 -26.34
C LYS A 72 -5.40 10.85 -27.83
N LYS A 73 -5.34 9.58 -28.20
CA LYS A 73 -5.36 9.10 -29.59
C LYS A 73 -6.67 9.45 -30.29
N SER A 74 -7.80 9.14 -29.65
CA SER A 74 -9.12 9.41 -30.23
C SER A 74 -9.42 10.90 -30.38
N GLY A 75 -8.80 11.76 -29.55
CA GLY A 75 -8.85 13.22 -29.70
C GLY A 75 -7.88 13.80 -30.74
N GLY A 76 -7.20 12.97 -31.53
CA GLY A 76 -6.24 13.41 -32.56
C GLY A 76 -4.83 13.71 -32.04
N GLY A 77 -4.53 13.37 -30.79
CA GLY A 77 -3.19 13.49 -30.22
C GLY A 77 -2.27 12.34 -30.64
N ASP A 78 -0.97 12.59 -30.66
CA ASP A 78 0.02 11.60 -31.08
C ASP A 78 0.23 10.51 -30.01
N VAL A 79 -0.10 9.27 -30.38
CA VAL A 79 0.09 8.04 -29.60
C VAL A 79 0.52 6.93 -30.55
N LEU A 80 1.84 6.80 -30.71
CA LEU A 80 2.46 5.79 -31.58
C LEU A 80 2.24 4.37 -31.05
N ILE A 81 2.33 4.18 -29.74
CA ILE A 81 2.16 2.89 -29.08
C ILE A 81 1.24 3.10 -27.88
N MET A 82 0.14 2.33 -27.83
CA MET A 82 -0.74 2.28 -26.67
C MET A 82 -0.03 1.59 -25.51
N SER A 83 -0.17 2.12 -24.29
CA SER A 83 0.35 1.49 -23.08
C SER A 83 -0.10 0.03 -22.97
N MET A 84 0.82 -0.88 -22.67
CA MET A 84 0.44 -2.27 -22.46
C MET A 84 -0.31 -2.43 -21.14
N VAL A 85 -1.37 -3.23 -21.16
CA VAL A 85 -2.05 -3.64 -19.93
C VAL A 85 -1.49 -4.99 -19.49
N SER A 86 -0.81 -4.98 -18.35
CA SER A 86 -0.33 -6.21 -17.75
C SER A 86 -1.50 -7.03 -17.21
N PRO A 87 -1.59 -8.32 -17.55
CA PRO A 87 -2.59 -9.19 -16.94
C PRO A 87 -2.34 -9.31 -15.44
N SER A 88 -3.39 -9.14 -14.64
CA SER A 88 -3.35 -9.54 -13.23
C SER A 88 -3.27 -11.06 -13.14
N PHE A 89 -2.16 -11.58 -12.64
CA PHE A 89 -2.06 -12.99 -12.27
C PHE A 89 -2.40 -13.12 -10.79
N GLU A 90 -3.53 -13.76 -10.50
CA GLU A 90 -3.86 -14.25 -9.17
C GLU A 90 -3.58 -15.75 -9.16
N SER A 91 -2.69 -16.20 -8.29
CA SER A 91 -2.49 -17.63 -8.09
C SER A 91 -3.78 -18.23 -7.52
N PRO A 92 -4.19 -19.44 -7.94
CA PRO A 92 -5.27 -20.17 -7.27
C PRO A 92 -5.04 -20.29 -5.75
N MET A 93 -3.78 -20.31 -5.31
CA MET A 93 -3.39 -20.36 -3.89
C MET A 93 -3.67 -19.05 -3.15
N ASP A 94 -3.75 -17.91 -3.85
CA ASP A 94 -4.04 -16.60 -3.25
C ASP A 94 -5.54 -16.29 -3.20
N LYS A 95 -6.39 -17.24 -3.62
CA LYS A 95 -7.84 -17.10 -3.57
C LYS A 95 -8.31 -17.01 -2.12
N ILE A 96 -9.15 -16.00 -1.87
CA ILE A 96 -9.85 -15.83 -0.60
C ILE A 96 -11.23 -16.49 -0.76
N GLU A 97 -11.46 -17.58 -0.04
CA GLU A 97 -12.73 -18.31 -0.08
C GLU A 97 -13.77 -17.70 0.85
N SER A 98 -13.33 -17.27 2.03
CA SER A 98 -14.18 -16.64 3.03
C SER A 98 -13.38 -15.73 3.96
N VAL A 99 -14.06 -14.80 4.61
CA VAL A 99 -13.50 -14.04 5.72
C VAL A 99 -13.50 -14.96 6.96
N PRO A 100 -12.38 -15.14 7.67
CA PRO A 100 -12.30 -16.04 8.82
C PRO A 100 -13.11 -15.54 10.02
N ALA A 101 -13.53 -16.48 10.86
CA ALA A 101 -14.30 -16.20 12.09
C ALA A 101 -13.51 -15.37 13.11
N GLY A 102 -12.17 -15.43 13.08
CA GLY A 102 -11.28 -14.65 13.93
C GLY A 102 -11.43 -13.13 13.83
N PHE A 103 -12.09 -12.61 12.80
CA PHE A 103 -12.46 -11.19 12.72
C PHE A 103 -13.70 -10.82 13.57
N GLY A 104 -14.37 -11.81 14.16
CA GLY A 104 -15.48 -11.60 15.10
C GLY A 104 -16.58 -10.72 14.54
N LYS A 105 -16.93 -9.66 15.28
CA LYS A 105 -18.08 -8.79 14.96
C LYS A 105 -17.93 -8.02 13.64
N VAL A 106 -16.69 -7.75 13.19
CA VAL A 106 -16.45 -7.00 11.94
C VAL A 106 -16.41 -7.89 10.70
N LYS A 107 -16.54 -9.21 10.85
CA LYS A 107 -16.51 -10.18 9.74
C LYS A 107 -17.49 -9.81 8.61
N GLY A 108 -18.76 -9.56 8.94
CA GLY A 108 -19.79 -9.25 7.94
C GLY A 108 -19.52 -7.95 7.18
N ASP A 109 -18.93 -6.96 7.84
CA ASP A 109 -18.53 -5.70 7.19
C ASP A 109 -17.33 -5.91 6.26
N ILE A 110 -16.37 -6.74 6.66
CA ILE A 110 -15.23 -7.13 5.80
C ILE A 110 -15.75 -7.89 4.57
N GLU A 111 -16.70 -8.81 4.72
CA GLU A 111 -17.30 -9.54 3.59
C GLU A 111 -17.97 -8.58 2.60
N LYS A 112 -18.71 -7.59 3.11
CA LYS A 112 -19.36 -6.56 2.28
C LYS A 112 -18.34 -5.72 1.51
N ASP A 113 -17.30 -5.21 2.19
CA ASP A 113 -16.27 -4.42 1.52
C ASP A 113 -15.44 -5.26 0.55
N PHE A 114 -15.15 -6.53 0.87
CA PHE A 114 -14.43 -7.44 -0.02
C PHE A 114 -15.23 -7.73 -1.31
N LYS A 115 -16.56 -7.78 -1.20
CA LYS A 115 -17.44 -7.86 -2.38
C LYS A 115 -17.31 -6.60 -3.24
N ILE A 116 -17.35 -5.41 -2.65
CA ILE A 116 -17.17 -4.14 -3.39
C ILE A 116 -15.81 -4.11 -4.07
N PHE A 117 -14.75 -4.44 -3.34
CA PHE A 117 -13.38 -4.55 -3.86
C PHE A 117 -13.27 -5.50 -5.06
N SER A 118 -13.93 -6.65 -5.01
CA SER A 118 -13.91 -7.63 -6.11
C SER A 118 -14.76 -7.20 -7.30
N ASP A 119 -15.98 -6.69 -7.05
CA ASP A 119 -16.90 -6.24 -8.09
C ASP A 119 -16.34 -5.04 -8.87
N THR A 120 -15.74 -4.06 -8.17
CA THR A 120 -15.12 -2.88 -8.79
C THR A 120 -13.93 -3.28 -9.66
N SER A 121 -13.06 -4.18 -9.19
CA SER A 121 -11.95 -4.69 -10.00
C SER A 121 -12.46 -5.41 -11.27
N ALA A 122 -13.53 -6.19 -11.17
CA ALA A 122 -14.14 -6.86 -12.32
C ALA A 122 -14.79 -5.87 -13.29
N ALA A 123 -15.46 -4.84 -12.77
CA ALA A 123 -16.09 -3.78 -13.56
C ALA A 123 -15.06 -2.97 -14.36
N ILE A 124 -13.93 -2.60 -13.74
CA ILE A 124 -12.82 -1.92 -14.43
C ILE A 124 -12.29 -2.77 -15.57
N LYS A 125 -12.09 -4.08 -15.35
CA LYS A 125 -11.67 -5.01 -16.40
C LYS A 125 -12.68 -5.08 -17.55
N GLY A 126 -13.97 -5.15 -17.25
CA GLY A 126 -15.03 -5.12 -18.27
C GLY A 126 -15.00 -3.84 -19.11
N LYS A 127 -14.82 -2.68 -18.45
CA LYS A 127 -14.68 -1.38 -19.11
C LYS A 127 -13.42 -1.26 -19.96
N TYR A 128 -12.32 -1.85 -19.50
CA TYR A 128 -11.10 -1.96 -20.29
C TYR A 128 -11.32 -2.74 -21.59
N GLU A 129 -11.96 -3.91 -21.53
CA GLU A 129 -12.24 -4.70 -22.74
C GLU A 129 -13.20 -3.96 -23.70
N GLU A 130 -14.20 -3.25 -23.16
CA GLU A 130 -15.07 -2.37 -23.95
C GLU A 130 -14.26 -1.28 -24.67
N LEU A 131 -13.37 -0.59 -23.95
CA LEU A 131 -12.53 0.47 -24.51
C LEU A 131 -11.56 -0.09 -25.56
N LYS A 132 -10.93 -1.23 -25.27
CA LYS A 132 -10.01 -1.89 -26.19
C LYS A 132 -10.68 -2.27 -27.49
N SER A 133 -11.87 -2.88 -27.42
CA SER A 133 -12.66 -3.22 -28.61
C SER A 133 -12.97 -1.98 -29.44
N TYR A 134 -13.43 -0.91 -28.80
CA TYR A 134 -13.74 0.36 -29.43
C TYR A 134 -12.50 1.01 -30.09
N MET A 135 -11.34 0.97 -29.45
CA MET A 135 -10.10 1.50 -30.02
C MET A 135 -9.60 0.64 -31.19
N SER A 136 -9.75 -0.68 -31.13
CA SER A 136 -9.36 -1.61 -32.19
C SER A 136 -10.26 -1.53 -33.43
N ALA A 137 -11.57 -1.31 -33.24
CA ALA A 137 -12.52 -1.12 -34.34
C ALA A 137 -12.41 0.27 -35.00
N GLU A 138 -11.64 1.18 -34.39
CA GLU A 138 -11.54 2.57 -34.79
C GLU A 138 -12.87 3.37 -34.73
N ASP A 139 -13.87 2.88 -34.00
CA ASP A 139 -15.17 3.53 -33.76
C ASP A 139 -15.03 4.98 -33.25
N TYR A 140 -13.89 5.32 -32.65
CA TYR A 140 -13.58 6.67 -32.21
C TYR A 140 -13.55 7.71 -33.33
N LYS A 141 -13.40 7.28 -34.59
CA LYS A 141 -13.48 8.16 -35.75
C LYS A 141 -14.90 8.67 -35.98
N ASP A 142 -15.92 7.92 -35.54
CA ASP A 142 -17.32 8.23 -35.75
C ASP A 142 -17.86 9.22 -34.70
N ASP A 143 -17.36 9.15 -33.46
CA ASP A 143 -17.81 9.97 -32.34
C ASP A 143 -16.77 10.98 -31.83
N LYS A 144 -15.62 11.07 -32.51
CA LYS A 144 -14.47 11.93 -32.15
C LYS A 144 -13.95 11.67 -30.73
N GLY A 145 -13.97 10.41 -30.27
CA GLY A 145 -13.45 10.01 -28.96
C GLY A 145 -14.40 10.23 -27.79
N ALA A 146 -15.68 10.54 -28.04
CA ALA A 146 -16.65 10.78 -26.98
C ALA A 146 -16.81 9.57 -26.06
N LYS A 147 -16.92 8.36 -26.63
CA LYS A 147 -17.03 7.12 -25.86
C LYS A 147 -15.74 6.78 -25.10
N ALA A 148 -14.56 7.02 -25.68
CA ALA A 148 -13.29 6.85 -24.96
C ALA A 148 -13.25 7.69 -23.68
N LYS A 149 -13.64 8.96 -23.77
CA LYS A 149 -13.65 9.87 -22.62
C LYS A 149 -14.66 9.46 -21.55
N LYS A 150 -15.83 8.99 -21.98
CA LYS A 150 -16.85 8.44 -21.07
C LYS A 150 -16.32 7.22 -20.31
N ILE A 151 -15.77 6.24 -21.03
CA ILE A 151 -15.23 5.02 -20.41
C ILE A 151 -14.05 5.33 -19.48
N GLN A 152 -13.15 6.26 -19.87
CA GLN A 152 -12.07 6.72 -18.98
C GLN A 152 -12.62 7.26 -17.66
N THR A 153 -13.61 8.14 -17.72
CA THR A 153 -14.22 8.74 -16.52
C THR A 153 -14.88 7.68 -15.63
N GLU A 154 -15.55 6.70 -16.23
CA GLU A 154 -16.14 5.55 -15.51
C GLU A 154 -15.07 4.67 -14.86
N ILE A 155 -13.95 4.40 -15.56
CA ILE A 155 -12.80 3.66 -15.01
C ILE A 155 -12.20 4.40 -13.82
N GLU A 156 -11.95 5.71 -13.93
CA GLU A 156 -11.36 6.52 -12.86
C GLU A 156 -12.27 6.58 -11.62
N ALA A 157 -13.58 6.75 -11.80
CA ALA A 157 -14.54 6.72 -10.71
C ALA A 157 -14.60 5.34 -10.03
N THR A 158 -14.65 4.26 -10.82
CA THR A 158 -14.69 2.88 -10.28
C THR A 158 -13.37 2.50 -9.59
N ALA A 159 -12.24 3.00 -10.08
CA ALA A 159 -10.93 2.81 -9.45
C ALA A 159 -10.85 3.50 -8.09
N LYS A 160 -11.51 4.66 -7.92
CA LYS A 160 -11.65 5.29 -6.60
C LYS A 160 -12.44 4.39 -5.64
N ASP A 161 -13.58 3.85 -6.07
CA ASP A 161 -14.39 2.96 -5.22
C ASP A 161 -13.64 1.68 -4.82
N PHE A 162 -12.81 1.16 -5.73
CA PHE A 162 -11.90 0.04 -5.47
C PHE A 162 -10.90 0.35 -4.35
N VAL A 163 -10.22 1.50 -4.44
CA VAL A 163 -9.24 1.93 -3.41
C VAL A 163 -9.94 2.19 -2.08
N ASP A 164 -11.05 2.92 -2.08
CA ASP A 164 -11.81 3.24 -0.87
C ASP A 164 -12.30 1.94 -0.17
N ALA A 165 -12.68 0.91 -0.94
CA ALA A 165 -13.05 -0.40 -0.39
C ALA A 165 -11.85 -1.14 0.22
N ALA A 166 -10.70 -1.10 -0.44
CA ALA A 166 -9.48 -1.71 0.07
C ALA A 166 -9.04 -1.07 1.41
N GLU A 167 -9.05 0.25 1.50
CA GLU A 167 -8.74 0.98 2.73
C GLU A 167 -9.69 0.60 3.88
N ARG A 168 -10.99 0.52 3.60
CA ARG A 168 -11.99 0.09 4.58
C ARG A 168 -11.77 -1.34 5.07
N ILE A 169 -11.26 -2.25 4.23
CA ILE A 169 -10.89 -3.62 4.63
C ILE A 169 -9.66 -3.58 5.54
N LEU A 170 -8.59 -2.89 5.11
CA LEU A 170 -7.33 -2.80 5.83
C LEU A 170 -7.51 -2.30 7.26
N VAL A 171 -8.32 -1.25 7.43
CA VAL A 171 -8.65 -0.69 8.76
C VAL A 171 -9.35 -1.73 9.65
N LYS A 172 -10.25 -2.55 9.09
CA LYS A 172 -11.02 -3.55 9.86
C LYS A 172 -10.21 -4.79 10.21
N ILE A 173 -9.33 -5.24 9.31
CA ILE A 173 -8.55 -6.47 9.55
C ILE A 173 -7.37 -6.23 10.49
N LYS A 174 -6.84 -5.00 10.52
CA LYS A 174 -5.60 -4.68 11.23
C LYS A 174 -5.58 -5.12 12.70
N PRO A 175 -6.58 -4.80 13.56
CA PRO A 175 -6.50 -5.15 14.97
C PRO A 175 -6.43 -6.66 15.21
N ALA A 176 -7.18 -7.44 14.41
CA ALA A 176 -7.14 -8.90 14.49
C ALA A 176 -5.82 -9.46 13.94
N ALA A 177 -5.30 -8.90 12.85
CA ALA A 177 -4.02 -9.32 12.27
C ALA A 177 -2.85 -9.08 13.23
N ASP A 178 -2.83 -7.94 13.93
CA ASP A 178 -1.83 -7.65 14.96
C ASP A 178 -1.90 -8.63 16.13
N ALA A 179 -3.11 -8.89 16.66
CA ALA A 179 -3.31 -9.85 17.73
C ALA A 179 -2.94 -11.29 17.31
N ALA A 180 -3.32 -11.69 16.10
CA ALA A 180 -2.98 -12.99 15.53
C ALA A 180 -1.47 -13.16 15.37
N GLU A 181 -0.74 -12.12 14.96
CA GLU A 181 0.71 -12.16 14.82
C GLU A 181 1.41 -12.29 16.17
N GLU A 182 0.95 -11.58 17.20
CA GLU A 182 1.51 -11.74 18.56
C GLU A 182 1.36 -13.17 19.10
N ILE A 183 0.24 -13.83 18.76
CA ILE A 183 -0.03 -15.23 19.09
C ILE A 183 0.90 -16.16 18.30
N THR A 184 0.95 -16.04 16.97
CA THR A 184 1.77 -16.93 16.13
C THR A 184 3.27 -16.77 16.39
N LEU A 185 3.71 -15.58 16.80
CA LEU A 185 5.10 -15.33 17.15
C LEU A 185 5.46 -15.70 18.59
N LYS A 186 4.52 -16.15 19.43
CA LYS A 186 4.74 -16.32 20.88
C LYS A 186 6.03 -17.08 21.23
N ASP A 187 6.26 -18.20 20.55
CA ASP A 187 7.43 -19.06 20.73
C ASP A 187 8.45 -18.94 19.58
N HIS A 188 8.28 -17.95 18.70
CA HIS A 188 9.16 -17.75 17.55
C HIS A 188 10.52 -17.17 17.98
N PRO A 189 11.66 -17.78 17.58
CA PRO A 189 12.99 -17.34 18.01
C PRO A 189 13.32 -15.90 17.60
N LEU A 190 12.67 -15.40 16.54
CA LEU A 190 12.85 -14.05 16.03
C LEU A 190 11.79 -13.04 16.48
N LYS A 191 10.86 -13.41 17.38
CA LYS A 191 9.71 -12.58 17.79
C LYS A 191 10.09 -11.12 18.05
N LYS A 192 11.09 -10.90 18.91
CA LYS A 192 11.51 -9.54 19.32
C LYS A 192 11.98 -8.68 18.16
N TYR A 193 12.70 -9.28 17.19
CA TYR A 193 13.22 -8.57 16.02
C TYR A 193 12.10 -8.27 15.01
N ILE A 194 11.17 -9.21 14.83
CA ILE A 194 10.01 -9.04 13.95
C ILE A 194 9.11 -7.92 14.48
N LEU A 195 8.75 -7.97 15.77
CA LEU A 195 7.89 -6.94 16.38
C LEU A 195 8.55 -5.55 16.38
N SER A 196 9.85 -5.48 16.67
CA SER A 196 10.60 -4.21 16.60
C SER A 196 10.68 -3.67 15.17
N SER A 197 10.97 -4.53 14.19
CA SER A 197 11.03 -4.13 12.78
C SER A 197 9.68 -3.68 12.26
N LYS A 198 8.60 -4.35 12.67
CA LYS A 198 7.23 -3.94 12.35
C LYS A 198 6.95 -2.55 12.92
N SER A 199 7.20 -2.33 14.21
CA SER A 199 7.03 -1.00 14.83
C SER A 199 7.80 0.10 14.09
N MET A 200 9.02 -0.18 13.62
CA MET A 200 9.79 0.75 12.78
C MET A 200 9.12 0.99 11.42
N LEU A 201 8.70 -0.06 10.70
CA LEU A 201 8.00 0.08 9.41
C LEU A 201 6.74 0.94 9.52
N ASN A 202 5.99 0.74 10.58
CA ASN A 202 4.77 1.50 10.87
C ASN A 202 5.02 3.01 10.93
N SER A 203 6.14 3.42 11.54
CA SER A 203 6.54 4.82 11.56
C SER A 203 7.00 5.33 10.19
N ILE A 204 7.58 4.46 9.37
CA ILE A 204 7.99 4.77 8.00
C ILE A 204 6.74 5.00 7.13
N ASP A 205 5.69 4.20 7.30
CA ASP A 205 4.39 4.38 6.63
C ASP A 205 3.80 5.74 6.99
N ASN A 206 3.69 6.04 8.29
CA ASN A 206 3.18 7.32 8.77
C ASN A 206 3.99 8.51 8.24
N SER A 207 5.32 8.35 8.18
CA SER A 207 6.21 9.36 7.59
C SER A 207 5.92 9.54 6.11
N TYR A 208 5.87 8.44 5.34
CA TYR A 208 5.57 8.47 3.91
C TYR A 208 4.24 9.18 3.63
N GLU A 209 3.18 8.87 4.37
CA GLU A 209 1.89 9.54 4.25
C GLU A 209 1.95 11.03 4.54
N ALA A 210 2.67 11.44 5.58
CA ALA A 210 2.84 12.85 5.92
C ALA A 210 3.51 13.63 4.76
N PHE A 211 4.54 13.05 4.14
CA PHE A 211 5.19 13.65 2.98
C PHE A 211 4.29 13.62 1.73
N ASN A 212 3.59 12.52 1.46
CA ASN A 212 2.66 12.41 0.33
C ASN A 212 1.49 13.40 0.43
N LYS A 213 0.96 13.61 1.64
CA LYS A 213 -0.07 14.62 1.89
C LYS A 213 0.43 16.03 1.58
N GLN A 214 1.60 16.40 2.09
CA GLN A 214 2.21 17.71 1.82
C GLN A 214 2.52 17.92 0.33
N TYR A 215 2.97 16.87 -0.36
CA TYR A 215 3.15 16.87 -1.81
C TYR A 215 1.84 17.14 -2.55
N THR A 216 0.78 16.42 -2.18
CA THR A 216 -0.56 16.55 -2.78
C THR A 216 -1.19 17.92 -2.53
N ASP A 217 -1.01 18.45 -1.31
CA ASP A 217 -1.46 19.79 -0.92
C ASP A 217 -0.60 20.90 -1.57
N GLY A 218 0.57 20.55 -2.13
CA GLY A 218 1.51 21.48 -2.74
C GLY A 218 2.17 22.44 -1.76
N LYS A 219 2.17 22.09 -0.46
CA LYS A 219 2.65 22.95 0.63
C LYS A 219 3.50 22.16 1.61
N TYR A 220 4.77 22.57 1.75
CA TYR A 220 5.68 21.99 2.73
C TYR A 220 5.43 22.53 4.15
N ASN A 221 5.51 21.64 5.13
CA ASN A 221 5.36 21.92 6.56
C ASN A 221 6.55 21.33 7.33
N GLU A 222 7.53 22.19 7.63
CA GLU A 222 8.79 21.78 8.28
C GLU A 222 8.57 21.10 9.65
N ALA A 223 7.64 21.59 10.47
CA ALA A 223 7.40 21.03 11.80
C ALA A 223 6.80 19.62 11.74
N GLU A 224 5.87 19.39 10.81
CA GLU A 224 5.26 18.08 10.59
C GLU A 224 6.26 17.08 9.99
N SER A 225 7.06 17.52 9.01
CA SER A 225 8.12 16.70 8.43
C SER A 225 9.20 16.34 9.46
N GLN A 226 9.60 17.28 10.33
CA GLN A 226 10.57 16.99 11.39
C GLN A 226 10.01 15.97 12.39
N LYS A 227 8.74 16.11 12.78
CA LYS A 227 8.08 15.15 13.66
C LYS A 227 8.04 13.75 13.06
N ALA A 228 7.67 13.62 11.78
CA ALA A 228 7.68 12.35 11.07
C ALA A 228 9.08 11.72 11.02
N TYR A 229 10.10 12.53 10.70
CA TYR A 229 11.50 12.09 10.70
C TYR A 229 11.94 11.59 12.08
N ASP A 230 11.67 12.35 13.15
CA ASP A 230 12.11 12.02 14.51
C ASP A 230 11.48 10.72 15.02
N GLU A 231 10.22 10.46 14.67
CA GLU A 231 9.52 9.23 15.04
C GLU A 231 10.15 8.00 14.39
N VAL A 232 10.45 8.06 13.09
CA VAL A 232 11.18 6.99 12.39
C VAL A 232 12.56 6.81 12.99
N ASN A 233 13.30 7.90 13.21
CA ASN A 233 14.66 7.84 13.73
C ASN A 233 14.72 7.14 15.09
N LYS A 234 13.79 7.47 16.00
CA LYS A 234 13.71 6.85 17.31
C LYS A 234 13.53 5.32 17.22
N LEU A 235 12.61 4.87 16.38
CA LEU A 235 12.28 3.45 16.25
C LEU A 235 13.36 2.69 15.47
N TRP A 236 13.96 3.32 14.46
CA TRP A 236 15.10 2.78 13.75
C TRP A 236 16.32 2.56 14.64
N GLU A 237 16.68 3.56 15.46
CA GLU A 237 17.80 3.41 16.41
C GLU A 237 17.50 2.33 17.46
N ALA A 238 16.26 2.25 17.96
CA ALA A 238 15.86 1.18 18.88
C ALA A 238 15.96 -0.21 18.23
N ASN A 239 15.52 -0.35 16.97
CA ASN A 239 15.61 -1.59 16.21
C ASN A 239 17.07 -1.98 15.96
N LYS A 240 17.89 -1.06 15.46
CA LYS A 240 19.32 -1.26 15.21
C LYS A 240 20.10 -1.64 16.47
N ALA A 241 19.69 -1.13 17.63
CA ALA A 241 20.32 -1.47 18.92
C ALA A 241 20.05 -2.92 19.36
N LEU A 242 19.00 -3.57 18.83
CA LEU A 242 18.79 -5.00 19.01
C LEU A 242 19.83 -5.76 18.16
N LYS A 243 20.99 -6.07 18.76
CA LYS A 243 21.99 -6.93 18.12
C LYS A 243 21.35 -8.27 17.78
N PHE A 244 21.37 -8.62 16.50
CA PHE A 244 20.75 -9.85 16.02
C PHE A 244 21.51 -11.07 16.53
N GLU A 245 20.86 -11.81 17.40
CA GLU A 245 21.33 -13.06 17.99
C GLU A 245 20.17 -14.04 18.06
N THR A 246 20.40 -15.27 17.60
CA THR A 246 19.46 -16.38 17.69
C THR A 246 20.20 -17.67 17.99
N SER A 247 19.64 -18.48 18.88
CA SER A 247 20.11 -19.84 19.16
C SER A 247 19.65 -20.85 18.11
N ASP A 248 18.66 -20.48 17.29
CA ASP A 248 18.17 -21.33 16.21
C ASP A 248 19.13 -21.30 15.01
N ALA A 249 19.72 -22.46 14.71
CA ALA A 249 20.68 -22.60 13.62
C ALA A 249 20.06 -22.29 12.25
N GLN A 250 18.77 -22.59 12.07
CA GLN A 250 18.06 -22.31 10.82
C GLN A 250 17.86 -20.80 10.63
N SER A 251 17.70 -20.01 11.68
CA SER A 251 17.49 -18.57 11.58
C SER A 251 18.76 -17.71 11.55
N LYS A 252 19.96 -18.30 11.63
CA LYS A 252 21.23 -17.52 11.67
C LYS A 252 21.44 -16.62 10.45
N TYR A 253 21.05 -17.10 9.27
CA TYR A 253 21.19 -16.32 8.02
C TYR A 253 20.28 -15.08 7.99
N LYS A 254 19.23 -15.04 8.82
CA LYS A 254 18.32 -13.89 8.92
C LYS A 254 18.99 -12.66 9.53
N GLY A 255 20.12 -12.80 10.22
CA GLY A 255 20.89 -11.67 10.74
C GLY A 255 21.33 -10.72 9.62
N THR A 256 21.84 -11.27 8.52
CA THR A 256 22.19 -10.46 7.34
C THR A 256 20.96 -9.75 6.75
N SER A 257 19.80 -10.42 6.68
CA SER A 257 18.56 -9.79 6.21
C SER A 257 18.10 -8.67 7.15
N TYR A 258 18.23 -8.85 8.46
CA TYR A 258 17.91 -7.84 9.46
C TYR A 258 18.82 -6.60 9.36
N ASP A 259 20.12 -6.83 9.17
CA ASP A 259 21.09 -5.74 8.96
C ASP A 259 20.81 -4.98 7.66
N ASN A 260 20.48 -5.70 6.59
CA ASN A 260 20.10 -5.09 5.32
C ASN A 260 18.82 -4.26 5.43
N LEU A 261 17.81 -4.73 6.17
CA LEU A 261 16.62 -3.94 6.48
C LEU A 261 16.99 -2.63 7.17
N ASN A 262 17.77 -2.67 8.25
CA ASN A 262 18.19 -1.48 8.98
C ASN A 262 19.04 -0.53 8.12
N LYS A 263 19.86 -1.06 7.22
CA LYS A 263 20.63 -0.26 6.25
C LYS A 263 19.71 0.48 5.28
N ASN A 264 18.68 -0.18 4.75
CA ASN A 264 17.73 0.45 3.83
C ASN A 264 16.87 1.52 4.50
N VAL A 265 16.51 1.33 5.78
CA VAL A 265 15.90 2.39 6.59
C VAL A 265 16.87 3.57 6.77
N GLY A 266 18.15 3.32 7.03
CA GLY A 266 19.17 4.38 7.08
C GLY A 266 19.23 5.20 5.78
N ASN A 267 19.23 4.53 4.63
CA ASN A 267 19.23 5.20 3.33
C ASN A 267 17.95 6.05 3.10
N TYR A 268 16.79 5.54 3.52
CA TYR A 268 15.53 6.29 3.50
C TYR A 268 15.62 7.55 4.37
N MET A 269 16.21 7.45 5.56
CA MET A 269 16.41 8.59 6.47
C MET A 269 17.39 9.63 5.91
N ASP A 270 18.46 9.19 5.25
CA ASP A 270 19.37 10.09 4.52
C ASP A 270 18.63 10.85 3.41
N ASN A 271 17.76 10.17 2.67
CA ASN A 271 16.94 10.80 1.64
C ASN A 271 15.92 11.78 2.25
N LEU A 272 15.21 11.41 3.33
CA LEU A 272 14.29 12.33 3.99
C LEU A 272 14.98 13.63 4.42
N ARG A 273 16.19 13.56 4.98
CA ARG A 273 16.98 14.76 5.31
C ARG A 273 17.29 15.63 4.09
N LYS A 274 17.53 15.02 2.94
CA LYS A 274 17.75 15.75 1.67
C LYS A 274 16.45 16.39 1.19
N LEU A 275 15.37 15.61 1.09
CA LEU A 275 14.04 16.07 0.69
C LEU A 275 13.59 17.26 1.55
N MET A 276 13.68 17.14 2.88
CA MET A 276 13.29 18.21 3.80
C MET A 276 14.09 19.50 3.58
N ARG A 277 15.37 19.40 3.21
CA ARG A 277 16.24 20.55 2.91
C ARG A 277 15.83 21.21 1.60
N ASP A 278 15.59 20.42 0.57
CA ASP A 278 15.20 20.90 -0.77
C ASP A 278 13.79 21.53 -0.72
N ALA A 279 12.88 20.90 0.02
CA ALA A 279 11.52 21.40 0.25
C ALA A 279 11.49 22.67 1.11
N LYS A 280 12.39 22.81 2.09
CA LYS A 280 12.55 24.06 2.86
C LYS A 280 12.97 25.23 1.98
N GLY A 281 13.87 24.99 1.01
CA GLY A 281 14.30 26.01 0.07
C GLY A 281 13.24 26.41 -0.96
N SER A 282 12.44 25.44 -1.42
CA SER A 282 11.45 25.64 -2.49
C SER A 282 10.00 25.85 -2.03
N GLY A 283 9.70 25.59 -0.76
CA GLY A 283 8.36 25.66 -0.16
C GLY A 283 7.43 24.49 -0.51
N LYS A 284 7.91 23.49 -1.27
CA LYS A 284 7.12 22.35 -1.75
C LYS A 284 7.98 21.11 -1.92
N ILE A 285 7.35 19.94 -1.89
CA ILE A 285 7.98 18.67 -2.24
C ILE A 285 7.87 18.51 -3.76
N SER A 286 8.95 18.11 -4.44
CA SER A 286 8.92 17.91 -5.89
C SER A 286 8.50 16.49 -6.28
N ASP A 287 8.03 16.31 -7.52
CA ASP A 287 7.75 14.99 -8.09
C ASP A 287 9.00 14.08 -8.06
N SER A 288 10.19 14.67 -8.21
CA SER A 288 11.45 13.91 -8.16
C SER A 288 11.73 13.40 -6.75
N ASP A 289 11.40 14.20 -5.73
CA ASP A 289 11.58 13.81 -4.34
C ASP A 289 10.64 12.66 -3.98
N MET A 290 9.36 12.76 -4.34
CA MET A 290 8.39 11.69 -4.09
C MET A 290 8.75 10.42 -4.83
N ARG A 291 9.11 10.47 -6.12
CA ARG A 291 9.58 9.27 -6.84
C ARG A 291 10.79 8.61 -6.18
N THR A 292 11.70 9.42 -5.64
CA THR A 292 12.87 8.87 -4.95
C THR A 292 12.44 8.23 -3.63
N LEU A 293 11.53 8.88 -2.89
CA LEU A 293 10.98 8.35 -1.64
C LEU A 293 10.25 7.02 -1.84
N ASP A 294 9.44 6.90 -2.90
CA ASP A 294 8.75 5.66 -3.31
C ASP A 294 9.74 4.51 -3.47
N ASN A 295 10.85 4.72 -4.19
CA ASN A 295 11.85 3.69 -4.43
C ASN A 295 12.51 3.19 -3.13
N TYR A 296 12.79 4.09 -2.18
CA TYR A 296 13.35 3.69 -0.89
C TYR A 296 12.33 2.96 -0.02
N TYR A 297 11.08 3.43 -0.02
CA TYR A 297 9.99 2.77 0.67
C TYR A 297 9.84 1.32 0.15
N ASP A 298 9.74 1.12 -1.16
CA ASP A 298 9.66 -0.21 -1.77
C ASP A 298 10.86 -1.11 -1.43
N SER A 299 12.06 -0.54 -1.38
CA SER A 299 13.28 -1.26 -0.98
C SER A 299 13.21 -1.74 0.48
N ILE A 300 12.68 -0.92 1.38
CA ILE A 300 12.47 -1.27 2.79
C ILE A 300 11.45 -2.41 2.90
N ILE A 301 10.31 -2.31 2.21
CA ILE A 301 9.28 -3.37 2.19
C ILE A 301 9.87 -4.70 1.72
N SER A 302 10.62 -4.68 0.62
CA SER A 302 11.30 -5.86 0.07
C SER A 302 12.29 -6.49 1.07
N SER A 303 13.03 -5.65 1.78
CA SER A 303 14.03 -6.10 2.77
C SER A 303 13.38 -6.70 4.00
N TYR A 304 12.28 -6.12 4.47
CA TYR A 304 11.50 -6.68 5.57
C TYR A 304 10.92 -8.04 5.19
N ASN A 305 10.32 -8.15 4.00
CA ASN A 305 9.78 -9.42 3.51
C ASN A 305 10.86 -10.51 3.43
N THR A 306 12.08 -10.14 3.04
CA THR A 306 13.25 -11.05 3.03
C THR A 306 13.72 -11.43 4.43
N PHE A 307 13.51 -10.56 5.42
CA PHE A 307 13.83 -10.83 6.81
C PHE A 307 12.83 -11.79 7.45
N VAL A 308 11.53 -11.60 7.23
CA VAL A 308 10.49 -12.39 7.91
C VAL A 308 10.16 -13.72 7.22
N ASN A 309 10.37 -13.84 5.91
CA ASN A 309 10.20 -15.09 5.13
C ASN A 309 11.54 -15.70 4.82
#